data_AF-A0A3M1FWK4-F1
#
_entry.id   AF-A0A3M1FWK4-F1
#
_cell.length_a   1.000
_cell.length_b   1.000
_cell.length_c   1.000
_cell.angle_alpha   90.00
_cell.angle_beta   90.00
_cell.angle_gamma   90.00
#
_symmetry.space_group_name_H-M   'P 1'
#
loop_
_entity.id
_entity.type
_entity.pdbx_description
1 polymer ?
#
loop_
_entity_poly.entity_id
_entity_poly.type
_entity_poly.pdbx_seq_one_letter_code
_entity_poly.pdbx_strand_id
1 'polypeptide(L)'
;TGLLAFIAAWNEFLYALTFTVGDQARTVPVAIALFAGEQDFEIPWADIMAAAVVVTVPLVVLVLVFQQRLVEGLTAGAVKG
;
A
#
# COMPACT_ATOMS: atom_id res chain seq x y z
N THR A 1 -13.11 -11.04 -6.81
CA THR A 1 -11.78 -10.84 -7.44
C THR A 1 -11.31 -9.38 -7.47
N GLY A 2 -12.18 -8.36 -7.56
CA GLY A 2 -11.74 -6.95 -7.60
C GLY A 2 -11.00 -6.43 -6.36
N LEU A 3 -11.36 -6.87 -5.15
CA LEU A 3 -10.69 -6.43 -3.92
C LEU A 3 -9.25 -6.95 -3.80
N LEU A 4 -9.01 -8.23 -4.11
CA LEU A 4 -7.66 -8.79 -4.12
C LEU A 4 -6.78 -8.12 -5.19
N ALA A 5 -7.35 -7.79 -6.35
CA ALA A 5 -6.67 -7.03 -7.39
C ALA A 5 -6.32 -5.61 -6.92
N PHE A 6 -7.21 -4.94 -6.18
CA PHE A 6 -6.90 -3.64 -5.57
C PHE A 6 -5.75 -3.75 -4.56
N ILE A 7 -5.80 -4.71 -3.65
CA ILE A 7 -4.75 -4.90 -2.64
C ILE A 7 -3.41 -5.18 -3.31
N ALA A 8 -3.38 -6.02 -4.35
CA ALA A 8 -2.18 -6.30 -5.12
C ALA A 8 -1.64 -5.05 -5.82
N ALA A 9 -2.49 -4.30 -6.52
CA ALA A 9 -2.08 -3.07 -7.20
C ALA A 9 -1.63 -1.96 -6.24
N TRP A 10 -2.26 -1.86 -5.06
CA TRP A 10 -1.92 -0.86 -4.04
C TRP A 10 -0.56 -1.13 -3.37
N ASN A 11 -0.20 -2.41 -3.20
CA ASN A 11 1.10 -2.81 -2.63
C ASN A 11 2.21 -2.94 -3.68
N GLU A 12 1.91 -2.73 -4.95
CA GLU A 12 2.89 -2.93 -6.02
C GLU A 12 3.96 -1.84 -6.01
N PHE A 13 5.18 -2.24 -5.61
CA PHE A 13 6.33 -1.36 -5.45
C PHE A 13 7.28 -1.39 -6.65
N LEU A 14 7.60 -2.58 -7.18
CA LEU A 14 8.67 -2.74 -8.17
C LEU A 14 8.28 -2.15 -9.53
N TYR A 15 7.05 -2.43 -9.98
CA TYR A 15 6.58 -1.86 -11.24
C TYR A 15 6.43 -0.34 -11.14
N ALA A 16 5.94 0.15 -10.00
CA ALA A 16 5.82 1.59 -9.78
C ALA A 16 7.20 2.27 -9.78
N LEU A 17 8.18 1.73 -9.05
CA LEU A 17 9.54 2.29 -9.00
C LEU A 17 10.21 2.33 -10.38
N THR A 18 9.95 1.31 -11.22
CA THR A 18 10.62 1.16 -12.51
C THR A 18 9.98 2.02 -13.60
N PHE A 19 8.65 2.14 -13.61
CA PHE A 19 7.92 2.79 -14.70
C PHE A 19 7.44 4.21 -14.39
N THR A 20 7.42 4.64 -13.12
CA THR A 20 7.02 6.01 -12.76
C THR A 20 8.24 6.93 -12.77
N VAL A 21 8.36 7.72 -13.85
CA VAL A 21 9.44 8.70 -14.02
C VAL A 21 8.89 10.10 -13.69
N GLY A 22 9.41 10.70 -12.61
CA GLY A 22 9.01 12.03 -12.12
C GLY A 22 7.94 12.02 -11.02
N ASP A 23 7.78 13.14 -10.31
CA ASP A 23 6.94 13.22 -9.10
C ASP A 23 5.43 13.03 -9.36
N GLN A 24 4.93 13.40 -10.53
CA GLN A 24 3.48 13.43 -10.79
C GLN A 24 2.84 12.05 -10.92
N ALA A 25 3.63 11.00 -11.15
CA ALA A 25 3.15 9.63 -11.31
C ALA A 25 3.63 8.69 -10.19
N ARG A 26 4.33 9.20 -9.16
CA ARG A 26 4.84 8.35 -8.09
C ARG A 26 3.71 7.76 -7.26
N THR A 27 3.78 6.46 -7.03
CA THR A 27 2.90 5.79 -6.09
C THR A 27 3.37 6.05 -4.66
N VAL A 28 2.44 5.95 -3.70
CA VAL A 28 2.72 6.21 -2.28
C VAL A 28 3.88 5.35 -1.74
N PRO A 29 3.98 4.04 -2.04
CA PRO A 29 5.12 3.23 -1.59
C PRO A 29 6.48 3.72 -2.13
N VAL A 30 6.51 4.16 -3.39
CA VAL A 30 7.74 4.69 -4.02
C VAL A 30 8.12 6.04 -3.42
N ALA A 31 7.15 6.91 -3.17
CA ALA A 31 7.38 8.21 -2.54
C ALA A 31 8.01 8.04 -1.13
N ILE A 32 7.54 7.07 -0.35
CA ILE A 32 8.09 6.77 0.98
C ILE A 32 9.52 6.22 0.90
N ALA A 33 9.80 5.35 -0.06
CA ALA A 33 11.16 4.85 -0.25
C ALA A 33 12.16 5.94 -0.70
N LEU A 34 11.65 7.01 -1.30
CA LEU A 34 12.43 8.17 -1.74
C LEU A 34 12.43 9.33 -0.75
N PHE A 35 11.82 9.17 0.44
CA PHE A 35 11.94 10.15 1.52
C PHE A 35 13.41 10.19 1.98
N ALA A 36 14.14 11.20 1.50
CA ALA A 36 15.44 11.59 2.02
C ALA A 36 15.24 12.67 3.08
N GLY A 37 16.01 12.62 4.17
CA GLY A 37 15.97 13.66 5.19
C GLY A 37 16.49 15.01 4.67
N GLU A 38 16.15 16.08 5.38
CA GLU A 38 16.65 17.45 5.11
C GLU A 38 18.18 17.57 5.25
N GLN A 39 18.83 16.56 5.83
CA GLN A 39 20.29 16.42 5.92
C GLN A 39 20.71 15.06 5.35
N ASP A 40 21.80 15.03 4.57
CA ASP A 40 22.33 13.83 3.90
C ASP A 40 22.66 12.64 4.82
N PHE A 41 22.60 12.83 6.15
CA PHE A 41 22.90 11.82 7.17
C PHE A 41 21.76 11.58 8.17
N GLU A 42 20.62 12.26 8.02
CA GLU A 42 19.47 12.09 8.92
C GLU A 42 18.39 11.30 8.20
N ILE A 43 18.06 10.11 8.71
CA ILE A 43 16.93 9.34 8.21
C ILE A 43 15.69 9.85 8.96
N PRO A 44 14.71 10.50 8.29
CA PRO A 44 13.55 11.09 8.93
C PRO A 44 12.53 10.00 9.30
N TRP A 45 12.84 9.20 10.33
CA TRP A 45 12.01 8.08 10.77
C TRP A 45 10.59 8.50 11.12
N ALA A 46 10.41 9.70 11.69
CA ALA A 46 9.09 10.22 12.04
C ALA A 46 8.21 10.40 10.78
N ASP A 47 8.75 10.99 9.71
CA ASP A 47 8.01 11.24 8.48
C ASP A 47 7.73 9.95 7.72
N ILE A 48 8.70 9.04 7.68
CA ILE A 48 8.52 7.70 7.08
C ILE A 48 7.40 6.94 7.80
N MET A 49 7.39 6.95 9.13
CA MET A 49 6.36 6.27 9.93
C MET A 49 4.99 6.95 9.81
N ALA A 50 4.95 8.29 9.78
CA ALA A 50 3.70 9.03 9.55
C ALA A 50 3.11 8.70 8.17
N ALA A 51 3.96 8.70 7.13
CA ALA A 51 3.55 8.32 5.79
C ALA A 51 3.06 6.86 5.75
N ALA A 52 3.75 5.93 6.41
CA ALA A 52 3.33 4.52 6.50
C ALA A 52 1.93 4.36 7.13
N VAL A 53 1.63 5.10 8.20
CA VAL A 53 0.30 5.11 8.82
C VAL A 53 -0.74 5.60 7.80
N VAL A 54 -0.46 6.72 7.11
CA VAL A 54 -1.38 7.30 6.11
C VAL A 54 -1.63 6.32 4.95
N VAL A 55 -0.62 5.59 4.46
CA VAL A 55 -0.79 4.57 3.39
C VAL A 55 -1.70 3.43 3.84
N THR A 56 -1.67 3.10 5.12
CA THR A 56 -2.42 1.97 5.68
C THR A 56 -3.91 2.31 5.82
N VAL A 57 -4.27 3.58 6.00
CA VAL A 57 -5.66 4.05 6.16
C VAL A 57 -6.61 3.57 5.04
N PRO A 58 -6.35 3.80 3.75
CA PRO A 58 -7.27 3.39 2.68
C PRO A 58 -7.47 1.87 2.61
N LEU A 59 -6.43 1.09 2.95
CA LEU A 59 -6.51 -0.36 3.09
C LEU A 59 -7.44 -0.76 4.24
N VAL A 60 -7.28 -0.12 5.41
CA VAL A 60 -8.16 -0.35 6.56
C VAL A 60 -9.60 0.01 6.23
N VAL A 61 -9.84 1.15 5.58
CA VAL A 61 -11.18 1.58 5.15
C VAL A 61 -11.81 0.55 4.22
N LEU A 62 -11.07 0.06 3.22
CA LEU A 62 -11.56 -0.99 2.33
C LEU A 62 -11.89 -2.27 3.08
N VAL A 63 -11.02 -2.70 4.00
CA VAL A 63 -11.30 -3.88 4.83
C VAL A 63 -12.55 -3.66 5.65
N LEU A 64 -12.73 -2.52 6.31
CA LEU A 64 -13.93 -2.23 7.11
C LEU A 64 -15.22 -2.23 6.29
N VAL A 65 -15.17 -1.73 5.04
CA VAL A 65 -16.33 -1.73 4.13
C VAL A 65 -16.61 -3.15 3.60
N PHE A 66 -15.59 -3.94 3.30
CA PHE A 66 -15.73 -5.23 2.64
C PHE A 66 -15.53 -6.45 3.57
N GLN A 67 -15.33 -6.25 4.87
CA GLN A 67 -14.99 -7.30 5.85
C GLN A 67 -15.95 -8.49 5.81
N GLN A 68 -17.26 -8.26 5.70
CA GLN A 68 -18.25 -9.34 5.62
C GLN A 68 -18.04 -10.20 4.36
N ARG A 69 -17.81 -9.57 3.21
CA ARG A 69 -17.57 -10.27 1.92
C ARG A 69 -16.19 -10.92 1.85
N LEU A 70 -15.20 -10.35 2.54
CA LEU A 70 -13.86 -10.91 2.70
C LEU A 70 -13.90 -12.23 3.48
N VAL A 71 -14.60 -12.24 4.62
CA VAL A 71 -14.72 -13.44 5.49
C VAL A 71 -15.49 -14.55 4.77
N GLU A 72 -16.59 -14.22 4.09
CA GLU A 72 -17.34 -15.18 3.26
C GLU A 72 -16.51 -15.73 2.10
N GLY A 73 -15.74 -14.88 1.41
CA GLY A 73 -14.89 -15.29 0.28
C GLY A 73 -13.68 -16.14 0.68
N LEU A 74 -13.05 -15.85 1.83
CA LEU A 74 -11.92 -16.61 2.36
C LEU A 74 -12.36 -17.99 2.88
N THR A 75 -13.51 -18.07 3.55
CA THR A 75 -14.05 -19.34 4.06
C THR A 75 -14.61 -20.22 2.95
N ALA A 76 -15.28 -19.65 1.94
CA ALA A 76 -15.76 -20.41 0.78
C ALA A 76 -14.63 -21.04 -0.06
N GLY A 77 -13.44 -20.44 -0.07
CA GLY A 77 -12.24 -20.99 -0.72
C GLY A 77 -11.50 -22.05 0.12
N ALA A 78 -11.57 -21.95 1.46
CA ALA A 78 -10.87 -22.86 2.38
C ALA A 78 -11.54 -24.24 2.52
N VAL A 79 -12.84 -24.38 2.21
CA VAL A 79 -13.60 -25.63 2.38
C VAL A 79 -13.68 -26.45 1.07
N LYS A 80 -13.06 -25.97 -0.01
CA LYS A 80 -12.97 -26.70 -1.31
C LYS A 80 -11.61 -27.36 -1.58
N GLY A 81 -10.77 -27.46 -0.53
CA GLY A 81 -9.60 -28.31 -0.48
C GLY A 81 -9.89 -29.61 0.25
#